data_AF-A0A5F1Z1D5-F1
#
_entry.id   AF-A0A5F1Z1D5-F1
#
_cell.length_a   1.000
_cell.length_b   1.000
_cell.length_c   1.000
_cell.angle_alpha   90.00
_cell.angle_beta   90.00
_cell.angle_gamma   90.00
#
_symmetry.space_group_name_H-M   'P 1'
#
loop_
_entity.id
_entity.type
_entity.pdbx_description
1 polymer ?
#
loop_
_entity_poly.entity_id
_entity_poly.type
_entity_poly.pdbx_seq_one_letter_code
_entity_poly.pdbx_strand_id
1 'polypeptide(L)'
;MTLKEFLTSVPAEEYRTVFRNALPHLIEEGYFDPVSGGSFETFHKKVYALGSYPKGIGIGIALMAQINVAGRVIRYCGSGFFNETETRTLPEKEKTAALTGTIQSGIRSGTNIISMGVSESGWKGRISNITSRYTIEGNSIVLDLNKSFLTNGANCNGFLIVAKSPDQYYDVIYLPLEVPGLEREDFDLEYAKEATHCRLKGSGIVLPPENLVFLNYEEFAPEIHLSEMLSASASFCGYVELILKTLLKERRDAMDPRLAAKIIDIQQLLYSKILEISRRKDSDPEFTMDSVHPYGYETALDLIYSWLTEAVSGVELAQMFPDFGLFYSIHPGKMPVYQKNSLKKIRALRGA
;
A
#
# COMPACT_ATOMS: atom_id res chain seq x y z
N MET A 1 -23.15 3.95 -13.65
CA MET A 1 -22.93 2.63 -13.01
C MET A 1 -22.00 2.88 -11.85
N THR A 2 -22.42 2.53 -10.64
CA THR A 2 -21.59 2.67 -9.42
C THR A 2 -20.43 1.67 -9.44
N LEU A 3 -19.40 1.89 -8.63
CA LEU A 3 -18.29 0.95 -8.43
C LEU A 3 -18.81 -0.43 -7.99
N LYS A 4 -19.78 -0.46 -7.09
CA LYS A 4 -20.36 -1.72 -6.59
C LYS A 4 -21.06 -2.49 -7.71
N GLU A 5 -21.83 -1.81 -8.55
CA GLU A 5 -22.48 -2.42 -9.72
C GLU A 5 -21.44 -2.96 -10.71
N PHE A 6 -20.40 -2.18 -11.01
CA PHE A 6 -19.29 -2.60 -11.85
C PHE A 6 -18.64 -3.87 -11.30
N LEU A 7 -18.16 -3.86 -10.07
CA LEU A 7 -17.46 -5.00 -9.46
C LEU A 7 -18.33 -6.26 -9.36
N THR A 8 -19.65 -6.09 -9.20
CA THR A 8 -20.60 -7.21 -9.18
C THR A 8 -20.80 -7.82 -10.58
N SER A 9 -20.69 -7.01 -11.64
CA SER A 9 -20.81 -7.47 -13.03
C SER A 9 -19.58 -8.17 -13.58
N VAL A 10 -18.42 -8.02 -12.93
CA VAL A 10 -17.17 -8.65 -13.36
C VAL A 10 -17.22 -10.16 -13.06
N PRO A 11 -16.95 -11.03 -14.07
CA PRO A 11 -16.91 -12.48 -13.87
C PRO A 11 -15.98 -12.91 -12.71
N ALA A 12 -16.27 -14.03 -12.07
CA ALA A 12 -15.55 -14.46 -10.87
C ALA A 12 -14.06 -14.76 -11.16
N GLU A 13 -13.78 -15.28 -12.35
CA GLU A 13 -12.46 -15.66 -12.85
C GLU A 13 -11.61 -14.48 -13.32
N GLU A 14 -12.23 -13.34 -13.67
CA GLU A 14 -11.51 -12.16 -14.12
C GLU A 14 -11.05 -11.34 -12.91
N TYR A 15 -9.73 -11.25 -12.72
CA TYR A 15 -9.13 -10.42 -11.67
C TYR A 15 -8.05 -9.48 -12.22
N ARG A 16 -7.34 -9.89 -13.28
CA ARG A 16 -6.14 -9.19 -13.76
C ARG A 16 -6.45 -7.77 -14.18
N THR A 17 -7.51 -7.53 -14.95
CA THR A 17 -7.78 -6.18 -15.48
C THR A 17 -8.68 -5.34 -14.59
N VAL A 18 -9.20 -5.91 -13.48
CA VAL A 18 -10.29 -5.32 -12.71
C VAL A 18 -9.92 -3.98 -12.09
N PHE A 19 -8.74 -3.86 -11.47
CA PHE A 19 -8.33 -2.57 -10.88
C PHE A 19 -8.22 -1.46 -11.93
N ARG A 20 -7.61 -1.76 -13.08
CA ARG A 20 -7.49 -0.81 -14.20
C ARG A 20 -8.86 -0.41 -14.76
N ASN A 21 -9.75 -1.38 -14.95
CA ASN A 21 -11.09 -1.12 -15.48
C ASN A 21 -12.00 -0.43 -14.45
N ALA A 22 -11.72 -0.56 -13.15
CA ALA A 22 -12.42 0.13 -12.08
C ALA A 22 -12.03 1.62 -11.95
N LEU A 23 -10.91 2.06 -12.54
CA LEU A 23 -10.39 3.42 -12.35
C LEU A 23 -11.42 4.52 -12.63
N PRO A 24 -12.20 4.50 -13.73
CA PRO A 24 -13.20 5.55 -13.97
C PRO A 24 -14.23 5.67 -12.82
N HIS A 25 -14.70 4.54 -12.29
CA HIS A 25 -15.64 4.51 -11.16
C HIS A 25 -14.97 4.97 -9.85
N LEU A 26 -13.72 4.57 -9.63
CA LEU A 26 -12.93 4.99 -8.47
C LEU A 26 -12.64 6.50 -8.47
N ILE A 27 -12.40 7.09 -9.66
CA ILE A 27 -12.25 8.53 -9.84
C ILE A 27 -13.58 9.25 -9.58
N GLU A 28 -14.66 8.80 -10.21
CA GLU A 28 -16.00 9.39 -10.04
C GLU A 28 -16.46 9.37 -8.58
N GLU A 29 -16.20 8.26 -7.88
CA GLU A 29 -16.51 8.13 -6.45
C GLU A 29 -15.46 8.77 -5.54
N GLY A 30 -14.40 9.40 -6.05
CA GLY A 30 -13.42 10.18 -5.28
C GLY A 30 -12.50 9.35 -4.38
N TYR A 31 -12.09 8.16 -4.79
CA TYR A 31 -11.07 7.37 -4.07
C TYR A 31 -9.65 7.94 -4.23
N PHE A 32 -9.42 8.74 -5.27
CA PHE A 32 -8.11 9.31 -5.59
C PHE A 32 -7.90 10.74 -5.07
N ASP A 33 -8.91 11.32 -4.42
CA ASP A 33 -8.87 12.67 -3.85
C ASP A 33 -7.62 12.92 -2.95
N PRO A 34 -7.18 11.98 -2.10
CA PRO A 34 -6.00 12.19 -1.25
C PRO A 34 -4.71 12.49 -2.02
N VAL A 35 -4.56 12.03 -3.27
CA VAL A 35 -3.40 12.36 -4.14
C VAL A 35 -3.28 13.86 -4.39
N SER A 36 -4.40 14.57 -4.32
CA SER A 36 -4.50 16.02 -4.54
C SER A 36 -4.71 16.81 -3.24
N GLY A 37 -4.48 16.19 -2.08
CA GLY A 37 -4.74 16.83 -0.78
C GLY A 37 -6.19 16.70 -0.28
N GLY A 38 -6.98 15.79 -0.84
CA GLY A 38 -8.29 15.43 -0.30
C GLY A 38 -8.22 14.67 1.03
N SER A 39 -9.38 14.48 1.66
CA SER A 39 -9.52 13.91 3.00
C SER A 39 -9.22 12.41 3.07
N PHE A 40 -8.29 12.02 3.93
CA PHE A 40 -8.04 10.64 4.33
C PHE A 40 -9.21 10.05 5.13
N GLU A 41 -9.94 10.84 5.94
CA GLU A 41 -11.12 10.32 6.63
C GLU A 41 -12.18 9.86 5.62
N THR A 42 -12.44 10.68 4.61
CA THR A 42 -13.37 10.34 3.52
C THR A 42 -12.88 9.12 2.74
N PHE A 43 -11.60 9.06 2.41
CA PHE A 43 -11.00 7.90 1.76
C PHE A 43 -11.16 6.62 2.57
N HIS A 44 -10.85 6.63 3.87
CA HIS A 44 -10.97 5.43 4.70
C HIS A 44 -12.41 4.99 4.95
N LYS A 45 -13.39 5.91 4.97
CA LYS A 45 -14.82 5.55 4.96
C LYS A 45 -15.21 4.79 3.70
N LYS A 46 -14.70 5.21 2.54
CA LYS A 46 -14.93 4.53 1.25
C LYS A 46 -14.23 3.17 1.20
N VAL A 47 -12.96 3.10 1.62
CA VAL A 47 -12.19 1.84 1.69
C VAL A 47 -12.83 0.83 2.65
N TYR A 48 -13.41 1.30 3.76
CA TYR A 48 -14.22 0.47 4.65
C TYR A 48 -15.42 -0.13 3.91
N ALA A 49 -16.24 0.69 3.24
CA ALA A 49 -17.39 0.20 2.49
C ALA A 49 -16.98 -0.79 1.39
N LEU A 50 -15.88 -0.50 0.69
CA LEU A 50 -15.30 -1.33 -0.36
C LEU A 50 -14.96 -2.74 0.13
N GLY A 51 -14.54 -2.91 1.39
CA GLY A 51 -14.27 -4.23 1.97
C GLY A 51 -15.47 -5.19 1.92
N SER A 52 -16.69 -4.68 1.77
CA SER A 52 -17.90 -5.50 1.64
C SER A 52 -18.31 -5.82 0.20
N TYR A 53 -17.61 -5.28 -0.80
CA TYR A 53 -17.95 -5.46 -2.21
C TYR A 53 -17.28 -6.72 -2.79
N PRO A 54 -17.86 -7.33 -3.85
CA PRO A 54 -17.15 -8.35 -4.61
C PRO A 54 -15.79 -7.80 -5.08
N LYS A 55 -14.72 -8.59 -4.92
CA LYS A 55 -13.35 -8.18 -5.28
C LYS A 55 -12.84 -6.93 -4.53
N GLY A 56 -13.56 -6.50 -3.50
CA GLY A 56 -13.31 -5.24 -2.81
C GLY A 56 -11.99 -5.21 -2.06
N ILE A 57 -11.56 -6.34 -1.49
CA ILE A 57 -10.25 -6.44 -0.84
C ILE A 57 -9.11 -6.22 -1.85
N GLY A 58 -9.12 -6.89 -3.00
CA GLY A 58 -8.11 -6.69 -4.03
C GLY A 58 -8.03 -5.24 -4.50
N ILE A 59 -9.17 -4.60 -4.74
CA ILE A 59 -9.22 -3.16 -5.08
C ILE A 59 -8.72 -2.29 -3.93
N GLY A 60 -9.06 -2.62 -2.68
CA GLY A 60 -8.59 -1.91 -1.49
C GLY A 60 -7.07 -1.94 -1.34
N ILE A 61 -6.44 -3.11 -1.56
CA ILE A 61 -4.98 -3.27 -1.55
C ILE A 61 -4.33 -2.50 -2.71
N ALA A 62 -4.93 -2.57 -3.91
CA ALA A 62 -4.44 -1.82 -5.06
C ALA A 62 -4.47 -0.29 -4.82
N LEU A 63 -5.58 0.22 -4.26
CA LEU A 63 -5.72 1.63 -3.87
C LEU A 63 -4.73 2.03 -2.79
N MET A 64 -4.56 1.20 -1.76
CA MET A 64 -3.62 1.46 -0.68
C MET A 64 -2.20 1.67 -1.22
N ALA A 65 -1.72 0.79 -2.10
CA ALA A 65 -0.42 0.93 -2.74
C ALA A 65 -0.36 2.19 -3.65
N GLN A 66 -1.41 2.42 -4.44
CA GLN A 66 -1.45 3.56 -5.37
C GLN A 66 -1.48 4.92 -4.65
N ILE A 67 -2.23 5.04 -3.55
CA ILE A 67 -2.49 6.31 -2.86
C ILE A 67 -1.44 6.60 -1.78
N ASN A 68 -1.14 5.61 -0.93
CA ASN A 68 -0.29 5.82 0.24
C ASN A 68 1.19 5.61 -0.04
N VAL A 69 1.53 4.78 -1.02
CA VAL A 69 2.91 4.41 -1.32
C VAL A 69 3.42 5.23 -2.51
N ALA A 70 2.99 4.89 -3.73
CA ALA A 70 3.41 5.64 -4.92
C ALA A 70 2.87 7.09 -4.91
N GLY A 71 1.58 7.26 -4.60
CA GLY A 71 0.92 8.56 -4.56
C GLY A 71 1.48 9.50 -3.50
N ARG A 72 2.06 9.00 -2.40
CA ARG A 72 2.70 9.86 -1.38
C ARG A 72 3.97 10.50 -1.91
N VAL A 73 4.85 9.71 -2.56
CA VAL A 73 6.09 10.23 -3.17
C VAL A 73 5.74 11.24 -4.26
N ILE A 74 4.81 10.91 -5.16
CA ILE A 74 4.40 11.81 -6.23
C ILE A 74 3.78 13.11 -5.69
N ARG A 75 3.01 13.06 -4.59
CA ARG A 75 2.47 14.26 -3.95
C ARG A 75 3.56 15.14 -3.35
N TYR A 76 4.61 14.56 -2.75
CA TYR A 76 5.77 15.33 -2.30
C TYR A 76 6.42 16.08 -3.48
N CYS A 77 6.75 15.37 -4.55
CA CYS A 77 7.32 15.95 -5.76
C CYS A 77 6.41 17.06 -6.35
N GLY A 78 5.10 16.81 -6.42
CA GLY A 78 4.11 17.77 -6.92
C GLY A 78 3.96 19.03 -6.06
N SER A 79 4.36 18.99 -4.79
CA SER A 79 4.46 20.16 -3.92
C SER A 79 5.81 20.89 -4.01
N GLY A 80 6.70 20.44 -4.90
CA GLY A 80 8.07 20.95 -5.02
C GLY A 80 9.04 20.40 -3.96
N PHE A 81 8.61 19.42 -3.17
CA PHE A 81 9.40 18.79 -2.14
C PHE A 81 10.04 17.50 -2.66
N PHE A 82 11.35 17.53 -2.88
CA PHE A 82 12.16 16.40 -3.38
C PHE A 82 13.12 15.82 -2.33
N ASN A 83 13.02 16.32 -1.10
CA ASN A 83 13.92 16.03 0.02
C ASN A 83 15.41 16.33 -0.26
N GLU A 84 15.66 17.44 -0.95
CA GLU A 84 17.01 17.97 -1.17
C GLU A 84 17.59 18.51 0.15
N THR A 85 18.91 18.44 0.29
CA THR A 85 19.67 19.07 1.37
C THR A 85 20.66 20.06 0.78
N GLU A 86 21.35 20.85 1.62
CA GLU A 86 22.42 21.75 1.17
C GLU A 86 23.51 21.04 0.36
N THR A 87 23.69 19.73 0.55
CA THR A 87 24.76 18.94 -0.06
C THR A 87 24.26 17.90 -1.07
N ARG A 88 22.95 17.67 -1.17
CA ARG A 88 22.34 16.72 -2.12
C ARG A 88 21.15 17.35 -2.81
N THR A 89 21.31 17.65 -4.09
CA THR A 89 20.28 18.27 -4.94
C THR A 89 19.98 17.40 -6.15
N LEU A 90 18.80 17.57 -6.73
CA LEU A 90 18.46 16.91 -7.98
C LEU A 90 19.23 17.53 -9.15
N PRO A 91 19.78 16.73 -10.08
CA PRO A 91 20.56 17.24 -11.20
C PRO A 91 19.72 18.05 -12.20
N GLU A 92 18.47 17.62 -12.43
CA GLU A 92 17.55 18.20 -13.43
C GLU A 92 16.19 18.50 -12.78
N LYS A 93 16.20 19.32 -11.72
CA LYS A 93 15.03 19.57 -10.87
C LYS A 93 13.77 20.00 -11.65
N GLU A 94 13.90 20.92 -12.60
CA GLU A 94 12.76 21.41 -13.38
C GLU A 94 12.13 20.32 -14.26
N LYS A 95 12.96 19.51 -14.93
CA LYS A 95 12.50 18.37 -15.74
C LYS A 95 11.90 17.28 -14.86
N THR A 96 12.48 17.04 -13.69
CA THR A 96 11.96 16.10 -12.69
C THR A 96 10.58 16.55 -12.19
N ALA A 97 10.41 17.84 -11.91
CA ALA A 97 9.13 18.43 -11.53
C ALA A 97 8.09 18.29 -12.65
N ALA A 98 8.47 18.51 -13.90
CA ALA A 98 7.58 18.32 -15.05
C ALA A 98 7.15 16.84 -15.19
N LEU A 99 8.10 15.89 -15.12
CA LEU A 99 7.85 14.46 -15.18
C LEU A 99 6.88 14.01 -14.07
N THR A 100 7.19 14.37 -12.82
CA THR A 100 6.35 14.00 -11.66
C THR A 100 4.99 14.67 -11.71
N GLY A 101 4.88 15.89 -12.25
CA GLY A 101 3.61 16.56 -12.52
C GLY A 101 2.74 15.82 -13.54
N THR A 102 3.32 15.33 -14.64
CA THR A 102 2.61 14.49 -15.63
C THR A 102 2.13 13.19 -14.99
N ILE A 103 2.97 12.53 -14.19
CA ILE A 103 2.60 11.32 -13.48
C ILE A 103 1.43 11.59 -12.51
N GLN A 104 1.53 12.65 -11.70
CA GLN A 104 0.48 13.04 -10.75
C GLN A 104 -0.84 13.32 -11.47
N SER A 105 -0.81 14.07 -12.57
CA SER A 105 -1.99 14.34 -13.38
C SER A 105 -2.65 13.05 -13.87
N GLY A 106 -1.87 12.11 -14.39
CA GLY A 106 -2.39 10.82 -14.85
C GLY A 106 -2.98 9.94 -13.73
N ILE A 107 -2.38 9.97 -12.52
CA ILE A 107 -2.95 9.27 -11.36
C ILE A 107 -4.30 9.90 -10.99
N ARG A 108 -4.39 11.23 -10.98
CA ARG A 108 -5.62 11.96 -10.64
C ARG A 108 -6.75 11.74 -11.65
N SER A 109 -6.43 11.54 -12.93
CA SER A 109 -7.42 11.24 -13.97
C SER A 109 -7.72 9.75 -14.11
N GLY A 110 -7.07 8.87 -13.33
CA GLY A 110 -7.23 7.43 -13.47
C GLY A 110 -6.67 6.86 -14.78
N THR A 111 -5.73 7.56 -15.43
CA THR A 111 -5.08 7.08 -16.66
C THR A 111 -3.71 6.46 -16.38
N ASN A 112 -3.10 6.77 -15.23
CA ASN A 112 -1.85 6.19 -14.77
C ASN A 112 -2.04 5.37 -13.48
N ILE A 113 -1.54 4.14 -13.52
CA ILE A 113 -1.23 3.32 -12.36
C ILE A 113 0.29 3.36 -12.19
N ILE A 114 0.79 3.61 -10.98
CA ILE A 114 2.23 3.63 -10.71
C ILE A 114 2.52 2.63 -9.61
N SER A 115 3.47 1.74 -9.88
CA SER A 115 3.88 0.73 -8.91
C SER A 115 5.17 1.15 -8.22
N MET A 116 5.31 0.86 -6.92
CA MET A 116 6.51 1.19 -6.17
C MET A 116 7.27 -0.08 -5.76
N GLY A 117 8.56 -0.13 -6.10
CA GLY A 117 9.46 -1.25 -5.83
C GLY A 117 10.46 -0.92 -4.74
N VAL A 118 10.17 -1.35 -3.51
CA VAL A 118 11.10 -1.29 -2.37
C VAL A 118 11.71 -2.66 -2.11
N SER A 119 10.84 -3.66 -1.93
CA SER A 119 11.15 -5.02 -1.50
C SER A 119 12.08 -5.79 -2.45
N GLU A 120 13.02 -6.54 -1.86
CA GLU A 120 13.94 -7.44 -2.56
C GLU A 120 14.06 -8.79 -1.84
N SER A 121 14.53 -9.81 -2.55
CA SER A 121 14.85 -11.08 -1.89
C SER A 121 15.89 -10.86 -0.79
N GLY A 122 15.59 -11.30 0.44
CA GLY A 122 16.49 -11.16 1.59
C GLY A 122 16.45 -9.81 2.31
N TRP A 123 15.63 -8.83 1.89
CA TRP A 123 15.62 -7.49 2.51
C TRP A 123 15.12 -7.49 3.97
N LYS A 124 14.25 -8.45 4.33
CA LYS A 124 13.72 -8.64 5.69
C LYS A 124 13.16 -7.34 6.28
N GLY A 125 12.44 -6.52 5.51
CA GLY A 125 11.87 -5.28 6.02
C GLY A 125 12.88 -4.20 6.44
N ARG A 126 14.16 -4.31 6.02
CA ARG A 126 15.21 -3.35 6.34
C ARG A 126 15.75 -2.74 5.06
N ILE A 127 15.60 -1.43 4.92
CA ILE A 127 16.08 -0.70 3.73
C ILE A 127 17.59 -0.85 3.54
N SER A 128 18.35 -0.97 4.63
CA SER A 128 19.80 -1.21 4.61
C SER A 128 20.24 -2.49 3.89
N ASN A 129 19.31 -3.43 3.66
CA ASN A 129 19.57 -4.69 2.98
C ASN A 129 19.22 -4.65 1.48
N ILE A 130 18.73 -3.50 0.97
CA ILE A 130 18.48 -3.29 -0.46
C ILE A 130 19.82 -3.29 -1.20
N THR A 131 19.84 -4.00 -2.31
CA THR A 131 21.00 -4.20 -3.19
C THR A 131 20.86 -3.48 -4.53
N SER A 132 19.63 -3.15 -4.97
CA SER A 132 19.43 -2.26 -6.12
C SER A 132 20.16 -0.95 -5.88
N ARG A 133 20.89 -0.45 -6.88
CA ARG A 133 21.79 0.70 -6.76
C ARG A 133 21.89 1.42 -8.09
N TYR A 134 22.35 2.66 -8.05
CA TYR A 134 22.67 3.39 -9.27
C TYR A 134 23.98 4.16 -9.17
N THR A 135 24.56 4.47 -10.32
CA THR A 135 25.68 5.40 -10.49
C THR A 135 25.26 6.55 -11.41
N ILE A 136 26.02 7.64 -11.35
CA ILE A 136 25.92 8.74 -12.33
C ILE A 136 27.11 8.63 -13.26
N GLU A 137 26.86 8.42 -14.54
CA GLU A 137 27.88 8.31 -15.60
C GLU A 137 27.64 9.41 -16.63
N GLY A 138 28.45 10.48 -16.55
CA GLY A 138 28.23 11.68 -17.35
C GLY A 138 26.86 12.30 -17.04
N ASN A 139 25.98 12.39 -18.05
CA ASN A 139 24.63 12.92 -17.92
C ASN A 139 23.56 11.81 -17.90
N SER A 140 23.85 10.69 -17.26
CA SER A 140 22.95 9.54 -17.21
C SER A 140 23.02 8.82 -15.87
N ILE A 141 21.88 8.25 -15.49
CA ILE A 141 21.76 7.32 -14.38
C ILE A 141 21.96 5.91 -14.94
N VAL A 142 22.83 5.13 -14.33
CA VAL A 142 23.00 3.71 -14.66
C VAL A 142 22.49 2.88 -13.47
N LEU A 143 21.41 2.15 -13.68
CA LEU A 143 20.64 1.46 -12.64
C LEU A 143 20.83 -0.06 -12.74
N ASP A 144 21.24 -0.66 -11.63
CA ASP A 144 21.14 -2.09 -11.37
C ASP A 144 19.98 -2.33 -10.39
N LEU A 145 19.04 -3.20 -10.73
CA LEU A 145 17.87 -3.45 -9.89
C LEU A 145 17.47 -4.92 -9.80
N ASN A 146 16.97 -5.30 -8.64
CA ASN A 146 16.39 -6.62 -8.37
C ASN A 146 15.26 -6.47 -7.34
N LYS A 147 14.03 -6.33 -7.82
CA LYS A 147 12.83 -6.11 -6.99
C LYS A 147 11.94 -7.33 -7.01
N SER A 148 11.48 -7.75 -5.84
CA SER A 148 10.81 -9.04 -5.66
C SER A 148 9.29 -8.96 -5.54
N PHE A 149 8.74 -7.77 -5.30
CA PHE A 149 7.32 -7.60 -5.02
C PHE A 149 6.88 -6.16 -5.28
N LEU A 150 6.16 -5.95 -6.39
CA LEU A 150 5.62 -4.65 -6.79
C LEU A 150 4.10 -4.75 -6.97
N THR A 151 3.34 -4.23 -6.02
CA THR A 151 1.87 -4.17 -6.10
C THR A 151 1.43 -3.19 -7.19
N ASN A 152 0.40 -3.57 -7.93
CA ASN A 152 -0.07 -3.00 -9.20
C ASN A 152 0.91 -3.14 -10.38
N GLY A 153 1.99 -3.90 -10.24
CA GLY A 153 3.11 -3.92 -11.19
C GLY A 153 2.82 -4.55 -12.56
N ALA A 154 1.89 -5.50 -12.65
CA ALA A 154 1.54 -6.10 -13.95
C ALA A 154 0.79 -5.11 -14.86
N ASN A 155 0.00 -4.22 -14.25
CA ASN A 155 -0.85 -3.26 -14.94
C ASN A 155 -0.43 -1.80 -14.74
N CYS A 156 0.80 -1.51 -14.33
CA CYS A 156 1.23 -0.11 -14.17
C CYS A 156 1.64 0.53 -15.49
N ASN A 157 1.73 1.85 -15.49
CA ASN A 157 2.26 2.68 -16.59
C ASN A 157 3.76 2.99 -16.39
N GLY A 158 4.30 2.72 -15.20
CA GLY A 158 5.70 2.93 -14.84
C GLY A 158 5.94 2.58 -13.36
N PHE A 159 7.21 2.60 -12.97
CA PHE A 159 7.66 2.19 -11.66
C PHE A 159 8.38 3.31 -10.92
N LEU A 160 8.24 3.34 -9.61
CA LEU A 160 9.08 4.08 -8.68
C LEU A 160 9.98 3.08 -7.96
N ILE A 161 11.27 3.10 -8.23
CA ILE A 161 12.23 2.13 -7.71
C ILE A 161 13.08 2.79 -6.64
N VAL A 162 13.09 2.21 -5.44
CA VAL A 162 14.02 2.63 -4.39
C VAL A 162 15.37 1.97 -4.66
N ALA A 163 16.41 2.76 -4.84
CA ALA A 163 17.76 2.28 -5.13
C ALA A 163 18.79 3.00 -4.25
N LYS A 164 19.84 2.27 -3.90
CA LYS A 164 20.95 2.81 -3.12
C LYS A 164 21.77 3.78 -3.98
N SER A 165 21.99 4.98 -3.46
CA SER A 165 22.76 6.03 -4.12
C SER A 165 24.27 5.82 -3.96
N PRO A 166 25.10 6.50 -4.79
CA PRO A 166 26.55 6.51 -4.62
C PRO A 166 26.96 6.93 -3.19
N ASP A 167 26.22 7.87 -2.62
CA ASP A 167 26.43 8.42 -1.27
C ASP A 167 25.86 7.55 -0.14
N GLN A 168 25.42 6.32 -0.45
CA GLN A 168 24.90 5.32 0.50
C GLN A 168 23.52 5.62 1.12
N TYR A 169 22.77 6.58 0.57
CA TYR A 169 21.36 6.82 0.89
C TYR A 169 20.44 5.95 0.01
N TYR A 170 19.12 6.02 0.20
CA TYR A 170 18.15 5.34 -0.65
C TYR A 170 17.25 6.34 -1.36
N ASP A 171 17.45 6.50 -2.66
CA ASP A 171 16.69 7.47 -3.45
C ASP A 171 15.64 6.74 -4.31
N VAL A 172 14.66 7.49 -4.82
CA VAL A 172 13.61 6.97 -5.70
C VAL A 172 13.91 7.36 -7.13
N ILE A 173 13.91 6.37 -8.02
CA ILE A 173 14.09 6.53 -9.46
C ILE A 173 12.79 6.16 -10.18
N TYR A 174 12.32 7.01 -11.08
CA TYR A 174 11.26 6.66 -12.01
C TYR A 174 11.81 5.78 -13.13
N LEU A 175 11.18 4.64 -13.36
CA LEU A 175 11.52 3.69 -14.42
C LEU A 175 10.29 3.50 -15.32
N PRO A 176 10.35 3.97 -16.59
CA PRO A 176 9.30 3.69 -17.57
C PRO A 176 9.07 2.18 -17.75
N LEU A 177 7.87 1.80 -18.18
CA LEU A 177 7.50 0.39 -18.36
C LEU A 177 8.38 -0.32 -19.39
N GLU A 178 8.68 0.36 -20.50
CA GLU A 178 9.42 -0.18 -21.64
C GLU A 178 10.79 0.51 -21.69
N VAL A 179 11.80 -0.13 -21.10
CA VAL A 179 13.20 0.33 -21.13
C VAL A 179 14.12 -0.84 -21.47
N PRO A 180 15.11 -0.68 -22.37
CA PRO A 180 16.06 -1.73 -22.69
C PRO A 180 16.77 -2.27 -21.43
N GLY A 181 16.84 -3.60 -21.33
CA GLY A 181 17.49 -4.29 -20.20
C GLY A 181 16.62 -4.50 -18.97
N LEU A 182 15.37 -4.02 -18.96
CA LEU A 182 14.40 -4.32 -17.91
C LEU A 182 13.72 -5.67 -18.17
N GLU A 183 13.89 -6.60 -17.23
CA GLU A 183 13.16 -7.86 -17.18
C GLU A 183 12.00 -7.74 -16.18
N ARG A 184 10.78 -8.09 -16.63
CA ARG A 184 9.57 -8.11 -15.80
C ARG A 184 8.98 -9.52 -15.75
N GLU A 185 8.69 -9.98 -14.54
CA GLU A 185 7.99 -11.25 -14.29
C GLU A 185 6.71 -10.96 -13.49
N ASP A 186 5.55 -11.10 -14.13
CA ASP A 186 4.25 -10.96 -13.45
C ASP A 186 3.93 -12.24 -12.68
N PHE A 187 3.36 -12.10 -11.49
CA PHE A 187 2.92 -13.23 -10.68
C PHE A 187 1.64 -12.90 -9.91
N ASP A 188 0.90 -13.94 -9.56
CA ASP A 188 -0.37 -13.83 -8.87
C ASP A 188 -0.25 -14.31 -7.42
N LEU A 189 -1.06 -13.72 -6.54
CA LEU A 189 -1.27 -14.21 -5.19
C LEU A 189 -2.56 -15.04 -5.14
N GLU A 190 -2.72 -15.84 -4.09
CA GLU A 190 -3.96 -16.59 -3.86
C GLU A 190 -5.12 -15.70 -3.37
N TYR A 191 -4.77 -14.57 -2.75
CA TYR A 191 -5.67 -13.56 -2.18
C TYR A 191 -5.39 -12.19 -2.79
N ALA A 192 -6.35 -11.27 -2.71
CA ALA A 192 -6.30 -9.90 -3.23
C ALA A 192 -5.84 -9.85 -4.70
N LYS A 193 -6.37 -10.76 -5.53
CA LYS A 193 -5.85 -11.01 -6.88
C LYS A 193 -5.92 -9.79 -7.81
N GLU A 194 -6.87 -8.88 -7.57
CA GLU A 194 -7.05 -7.66 -8.35
C GLU A 194 -5.89 -6.65 -8.13
N ALA A 195 -5.20 -6.74 -6.99
CA ALA A 195 -3.93 -6.08 -6.78
C ALA A 195 -2.85 -6.91 -7.49
N THR A 196 -2.66 -6.69 -8.78
CA THR A 196 -1.68 -7.47 -9.56
C THR A 196 -0.23 -7.22 -9.10
N HIS A 197 0.68 -8.17 -9.32
CA HIS A 197 2.07 -8.04 -8.88
C HIS A 197 3.08 -8.37 -9.98
N CYS A 198 4.26 -7.79 -9.88
CA CYS A 198 5.41 -8.22 -10.67
C CYS A 198 6.72 -8.20 -9.87
N ARG A 199 7.74 -8.83 -10.44
CA ARG A 199 9.16 -8.71 -10.08
C ARG A 199 9.89 -8.01 -11.21
N LEU A 200 10.94 -7.29 -10.85
CA LEU A 200 11.80 -6.61 -11.82
C LEU A 200 13.26 -7.00 -11.62
N LYS A 201 13.97 -7.20 -12.72
CA LYS A 201 15.43 -7.33 -12.73
C LYS A 201 16.01 -6.50 -13.86
N GLY A 202 17.23 -6.04 -13.69
CA GLY A 202 17.96 -5.36 -14.74
C GLY A 202 19.35 -4.97 -14.28
N SER A 203 20.27 -4.88 -15.23
CA SER A 203 21.63 -4.43 -14.96
C SER A 203 22.07 -3.46 -16.03
N GLY A 204 22.71 -2.37 -15.62
CA GLY A 204 23.16 -1.32 -16.53
C GLY A 204 22.03 -0.60 -17.27
N ILE A 205 20.84 -0.48 -16.67
CA ILE A 205 19.72 0.25 -17.28
C ILE A 205 20.06 1.74 -17.30
N VAL A 206 20.13 2.35 -18.48
CA VAL A 206 20.47 3.76 -18.66
C VAL A 206 19.22 4.62 -18.69
N LEU A 207 19.16 5.62 -17.81
CA LEU A 207 18.06 6.57 -17.67
C LEU A 207 18.58 8.00 -17.71
N PRO A 208 17.77 8.97 -18.15
CA PRO A 208 18.15 10.37 -18.10
C PRO A 208 18.08 10.90 -16.64
N PRO A 209 18.80 11.99 -16.30
CA PRO A 209 18.95 12.43 -14.90
C PRO A 209 17.64 12.85 -14.22
N GLU A 210 16.66 13.34 -14.98
CA GLU A 210 15.33 13.71 -14.48
C GLU A 210 14.52 12.53 -13.92
N ASN A 211 14.97 11.30 -14.15
CA ASN A 211 14.36 10.12 -13.56
C ASN A 211 14.75 9.92 -12.08
N LEU A 212 15.72 10.63 -11.53
CA LEU A 212 15.94 10.67 -10.09
C LEU A 212 14.88 11.58 -9.46
N VAL A 213 13.84 11.01 -8.84
CA VAL A 213 12.62 11.75 -8.50
C VAL A 213 12.50 12.17 -7.04
N PHE A 214 13.16 11.50 -6.10
CA PHE A 214 13.05 11.82 -4.68
C PHE A 214 14.27 11.32 -3.91
N LEU A 215 14.81 12.12 -3.00
CA LEU A 215 16.03 11.80 -2.27
C LEU A 215 15.76 11.31 -0.84
N ASN A 216 16.66 10.50 -0.29
CA ASN A 216 16.63 9.97 1.08
C ASN A 216 15.24 9.41 1.51
N TYR A 217 14.68 8.53 0.69
CA TYR A 217 13.40 7.87 0.93
C TYR A 217 13.32 7.16 2.30
N GLU A 218 14.45 6.68 2.82
CA GLU A 218 14.54 6.01 4.12
C GLU A 218 13.93 6.81 5.28
N GLU A 219 13.95 8.14 5.22
CA GLU A 219 13.39 9.02 6.25
C GLU A 219 11.86 8.99 6.27
N PHE A 220 11.25 8.69 5.12
CA PHE A 220 9.80 8.68 4.92
C PHE A 220 9.19 7.28 4.87
N ALA A 221 10.03 6.25 4.66
CA ALA A 221 9.58 4.86 4.53
C ALA A 221 8.70 4.39 5.70
N PRO A 222 9.01 4.67 6.99
CA PRO A 222 8.15 4.29 8.10
C PRO A 222 6.76 4.93 8.03
N GLU A 223 6.68 6.23 7.78
CA GLU A 223 5.43 6.98 7.70
C GLU A 223 4.54 6.50 6.54
N ILE A 224 5.16 6.22 5.39
CA ILE A 224 4.49 5.66 4.20
C ILE A 224 3.89 4.30 4.53
N HIS A 225 4.69 3.41 5.13
CA HIS A 225 4.24 2.08 5.50
C HIS A 225 3.13 2.08 6.57
N LEU A 226 3.22 2.95 7.57
CA LEU A 226 2.15 3.08 8.57
C LEU A 226 0.84 3.59 7.95
N SER A 227 0.94 4.54 7.01
CA SER A 227 -0.21 5.03 6.25
C SER A 227 -0.83 3.94 5.37
N GLU A 228 0.00 3.10 4.75
CA GLU A 228 -0.41 1.90 4.02
C GLU A 228 -1.23 0.96 4.94
N MET A 229 -0.70 0.61 6.11
CA MET A 229 -1.38 -0.28 7.06
C MET A 229 -2.70 0.30 7.60
N LEU A 230 -2.81 1.62 7.72
CA LEU A 230 -4.04 2.29 8.13
C LEU A 230 -5.18 2.03 7.12
N SER A 231 -4.90 2.14 5.83
CA SER A 231 -5.89 1.86 4.79
C SER A 231 -6.19 0.37 4.65
N ALA A 232 -5.18 -0.49 4.78
CA ALA A 232 -5.37 -1.93 4.81
C ALA A 232 -6.36 -2.32 5.92
N SER A 233 -6.13 -1.80 7.13
CA SER A 233 -6.98 -2.02 8.31
C SER A 233 -8.42 -1.55 8.09
N ALA A 234 -8.62 -0.43 7.38
CA ALA A 234 -9.96 0.05 7.03
C ALA A 234 -10.70 -0.96 6.13
N SER A 235 -10.00 -1.51 5.14
CA SER A 235 -10.55 -2.52 4.22
C SER A 235 -10.92 -3.81 4.96
N PHE A 236 -10.06 -4.27 5.89
CA PHE A 236 -10.36 -5.45 6.71
C PHE A 236 -11.58 -5.26 7.60
N CYS A 237 -11.71 -4.09 8.22
CA CYS A 237 -12.90 -3.79 9.02
C CYS A 237 -14.19 -3.98 8.23
N GLY A 238 -14.23 -3.53 6.97
CA GLY A 238 -15.38 -3.75 6.09
C GLY A 238 -15.59 -5.21 5.67
N TYR A 239 -14.50 -5.94 5.45
CA TYR A 239 -14.57 -7.36 5.09
C TYR A 239 -15.02 -8.24 6.24
N VAL A 240 -14.64 -7.91 7.48
CA VAL A 240 -15.14 -8.58 8.68
C VAL A 240 -16.66 -8.42 8.79
N GLU A 241 -17.18 -7.23 8.49
CA GLU A 241 -18.63 -7.00 8.46
C GLU A 241 -19.32 -7.90 7.44
N LEU A 242 -18.74 -8.09 6.25
CA LEU A 242 -19.22 -9.02 5.23
C LEU A 242 -19.21 -10.46 5.73
N ILE A 243 -18.08 -10.93 6.29
CA ILE A 243 -17.94 -12.28 6.82
C ILE A 243 -19.02 -12.55 7.87
N LEU A 244 -19.15 -11.68 8.86
CA LEU A 244 -20.14 -11.84 9.93
C LEU A 244 -21.58 -11.84 9.39
N LYS A 245 -21.92 -10.92 8.49
CA LYS A 245 -23.25 -10.87 7.86
C LYS A 245 -23.59 -12.19 7.16
N THR A 246 -22.64 -12.73 6.40
CA THR A 246 -22.81 -13.99 5.69
C THR A 246 -22.92 -15.16 6.67
N LEU A 247 -22.05 -15.25 7.67
CA LEU A 247 -22.11 -16.34 8.67
C LEU A 247 -23.40 -16.32 9.50
N LEU A 248 -23.86 -15.15 9.95
CA LEU A 248 -25.12 -15.01 10.68
C LEU A 248 -26.36 -15.29 9.81
N LYS A 249 -26.23 -15.18 8.48
CA LYS A 249 -27.33 -15.46 7.56
C LYS A 249 -27.35 -16.92 7.12
N GLU A 250 -26.20 -17.47 6.75
CA GLU A 250 -26.07 -18.74 6.03
C GLU A 250 -25.52 -19.87 6.92
N ARG A 251 -24.94 -19.53 8.08
CA ARG A 251 -24.27 -20.46 9.02
C ARG A 251 -24.59 -20.13 10.48
N ARG A 252 -25.88 -19.95 10.77
CA ARG A 252 -26.40 -19.58 12.11
C ARG A 252 -26.01 -20.55 13.22
N ASP A 253 -25.83 -21.81 12.88
CA ASP A 253 -25.41 -22.89 13.75
C ASP A 253 -23.92 -22.82 14.11
N ALA A 254 -23.09 -22.24 13.24
CA ALA A 254 -21.65 -22.12 13.45
C ALA A 254 -21.23 -20.83 14.17
N MET A 255 -22.02 -19.75 14.07
CA MET A 255 -21.67 -18.45 14.65
C MET A 255 -22.48 -18.14 15.92
N ASP A 256 -21.84 -18.27 17.09
CA ASP A 256 -22.40 -17.80 18.37
C ASP A 256 -22.63 -16.29 18.33
N PRO A 257 -23.85 -15.78 18.56
CA PRO A 257 -24.13 -14.34 18.63
C PRO A 257 -23.25 -13.57 19.61
N ARG A 258 -22.78 -14.20 20.71
CA ARG A 258 -21.86 -13.55 21.66
C ARG A 258 -20.47 -13.39 21.09
N LEU A 259 -20.00 -14.38 20.32
CA LEU A 259 -18.72 -14.31 19.63
C LEU A 259 -18.78 -13.28 18.49
N ALA A 260 -19.87 -13.27 17.72
CA ALA A 260 -20.12 -12.24 16.71
C ALA A 260 -20.10 -10.83 17.32
N ALA A 261 -20.73 -10.62 18.48
CA ALA A 261 -20.70 -9.34 19.18
C ALA A 261 -19.28 -8.91 19.57
N LYS A 262 -18.45 -9.83 20.10
CA LYS A 262 -17.04 -9.54 20.41
C LYS A 262 -16.23 -9.11 19.19
N ILE A 263 -16.43 -9.79 18.05
CA ILE A 263 -15.76 -9.46 16.79
C ILE A 263 -16.19 -8.05 16.33
N ILE A 264 -17.49 -7.74 16.40
CA ILE A 264 -18.03 -6.42 16.05
C ILE A 264 -17.42 -5.34 16.94
N ASP A 265 -17.37 -5.55 18.27
CA ASP A 265 -16.84 -4.55 19.20
C ASP A 265 -15.37 -4.21 18.90
N ILE A 266 -14.53 -5.22 18.68
CA ILE A 266 -13.12 -5.01 18.33
C ILE A 266 -12.95 -4.37 16.95
N GLN A 267 -13.75 -4.80 15.96
CA GLN A 267 -13.73 -4.22 14.62
C GLN A 267 -14.14 -2.75 14.64
N GLN A 268 -15.19 -2.39 15.37
CA GLN A 268 -15.67 -1.01 15.51
C GLN A 268 -14.69 -0.14 16.29
N LEU A 269 -14.05 -0.68 17.33
CA LEU A 269 -13.00 0.02 18.06
C LEU A 269 -11.83 0.36 17.14
N LEU A 270 -11.35 -0.61 16.35
CA LEU A 270 -10.30 -0.40 15.36
C LEU A 270 -10.73 0.64 14.32
N TYR A 271 -11.93 0.50 13.74
CA TYR A 271 -12.41 1.42 12.72
C TYR A 271 -12.59 2.86 13.23
N SER A 272 -13.12 3.02 14.45
CA SER A 272 -13.20 4.32 15.12
C SER A 272 -11.82 4.95 15.27
N LYS A 273 -10.81 4.16 15.67
CA LYS A 273 -9.42 4.63 15.79
C LYS A 273 -8.83 5.03 14.44
N ILE A 274 -9.12 4.28 13.38
CA ILE A 274 -8.71 4.62 12.01
C ILE A 274 -9.27 5.99 11.62
N LEU A 275 -10.56 6.24 11.86
CA LEU A 275 -11.18 7.53 11.53
C LEU A 275 -10.62 8.68 12.38
N GLU A 276 -10.33 8.45 13.66
CA GLU A 276 -9.65 9.43 14.51
C GLU A 276 -8.27 9.82 13.94
N ILE A 277 -7.45 8.82 13.59
CA ILE A 277 -6.13 9.04 12.99
C ILE A 277 -6.26 9.77 11.65
N SER A 278 -7.25 9.38 10.84
CA SER A 278 -7.48 9.99 9.53
C SER A 278 -7.86 11.47 9.64
N ARG A 279 -8.73 11.82 10.60
CA ARG A 279 -9.07 13.22 10.87
C ARG A 279 -7.84 14.03 11.28
N ARG A 280 -6.95 13.44 12.10
CA ARG A 280 -5.70 14.10 12.47
C ARG A 280 -4.80 14.31 11.25
N LYS A 281 -4.67 13.32 10.36
CA LYS A 281 -3.94 13.48 9.08
C LYS A 281 -4.51 14.61 8.21
N ASP A 282 -5.83 14.83 8.28
CA ASP A 282 -6.51 15.86 7.50
C ASP A 282 -6.38 17.26 8.12
N SER A 283 -6.31 17.36 9.45
CA SER A 283 -6.38 18.65 10.18
C SER A 283 -5.06 19.17 10.75
N ASP A 284 -4.08 18.29 10.97
CA ASP A 284 -2.81 18.61 11.64
C ASP A 284 -1.64 18.41 10.66
N PRO A 285 -1.05 19.50 10.13
CA PRO A 285 0.08 19.43 9.19
C PRO A 285 1.33 18.76 9.77
N GLU A 286 1.50 18.79 11.09
CA GLU A 286 2.66 18.23 11.80
C GLU A 286 2.40 16.78 12.25
N PHE A 287 1.23 16.23 11.92
CA PHE A 287 0.88 14.88 12.31
C PHE A 287 1.79 13.83 11.64
N THR A 288 2.33 12.95 12.47
CA THR A 288 3.07 11.75 12.04
C THR A 288 2.41 10.50 12.60
N MET A 289 2.33 9.43 11.81
CA MET A 289 1.79 8.14 12.23
C MET A 289 2.60 7.52 13.36
N ASP A 290 3.91 7.80 13.43
CA ASP A 290 4.78 7.38 14.53
C ASP A 290 4.29 7.87 15.90
N SER A 291 3.58 9.02 15.96
CA SER A 291 3.04 9.57 17.22
C SER A 291 1.87 8.76 17.80
N VAL A 292 1.20 7.95 16.98
CA VAL A 292 0.03 7.14 17.38
C VAL A 292 0.30 5.65 17.31
N HIS A 293 1.41 5.23 16.71
CA HIS A 293 1.75 3.84 16.54
C HIS A 293 2.36 3.22 17.83
N PRO A 294 2.07 1.93 18.12
CA PRO A 294 0.98 1.11 17.60
C PRO A 294 -0.38 1.62 18.06
N TYR A 295 -1.36 1.58 17.16
CA TYR A 295 -2.75 1.96 17.41
C TYR A 295 -3.68 0.74 17.55
N GLY A 296 -3.13 -0.49 17.60
CA GLY A 296 -3.83 -1.71 17.99
C GLY A 296 -4.47 -2.50 16.85
N TYR A 297 -4.19 -2.16 15.59
CA TYR A 297 -4.71 -2.91 14.45
C TYR A 297 -4.17 -4.34 14.42
N GLU A 298 -2.95 -4.54 14.88
CA GLU A 298 -2.27 -5.83 14.97
C GLU A 298 -3.08 -6.80 15.83
N THR A 299 -3.30 -6.39 17.08
CA THR A 299 -4.06 -7.14 18.08
C THR A 299 -5.50 -7.35 17.62
N ALA A 300 -6.12 -6.34 17.02
CA ALA A 300 -7.49 -6.45 16.53
C ALA A 300 -7.61 -7.50 15.41
N LEU A 301 -6.70 -7.49 14.42
CA LEU A 301 -6.71 -8.47 13.33
C LEU A 301 -6.43 -9.89 13.84
N ASP A 302 -5.49 -10.06 14.78
CA ASP A 302 -5.19 -11.35 15.42
C ASP A 302 -6.41 -11.91 16.16
N LEU A 303 -7.05 -11.09 16.99
CA LEU A 303 -8.23 -11.49 17.75
C LEU A 303 -9.39 -11.84 16.82
N ILE A 304 -9.67 -11.01 15.82
CA ILE A 304 -10.72 -11.25 14.84
C ILE A 304 -10.46 -12.55 14.09
N TYR A 305 -9.22 -12.77 13.61
CA TYR A 305 -8.86 -14.00 12.91
C TYR A 305 -9.03 -15.22 13.82
N SER A 306 -8.55 -15.15 15.07
CA SER A 306 -8.67 -16.24 16.04
C SER A 306 -10.13 -16.58 16.34
N TRP A 307 -10.99 -15.57 16.54
CA TRP A 307 -12.41 -15.79 16.84
C TRP A 307 -13.20 -16.28 15.64
N LEU A 308 -12.90 -15.80 14.43
CA LEU A 308 -13.50 -16.33 13.21
C LEU A 308 -13.10 -17.80 13.01
N THR A 309 -11.84 -18.14 13.23
CA THR A 309 -11.35 -19.53 13.09
C THR A 309 -11.80 -20.47 14.21
N GLU A 310 -12.16 -19.94 15.38
CA GLU A 310 -12.86 -20.67 16.44
C GLU A 310 -14.30 -21.01 16.04
N ALA A 311 -15.00 -20.08 15.37
CA ALA A 311 -16.38 -20.28 14.92
C ALA A 311 -16.49 -21.19 13.69
N VAL A 312 -15.60 -21.01 12.71
CA VAL A 312 -15.62 -21.69 11.41
C VAL A 312 -14.20 -22.03 11.03
N SER A 313 -13.95 -23.26 10.56
CA SER A 313 -12.58 -23.68 10.23
C SER A 313 -11.93 -22.74 9.19
N GLY A 314 -10.62 -22.50 9.30
CA GLY A 314 -9.90 -21.60 8.38
C GLY A 314 -9.98 -22.04 6.91
N VAL A 315 -10.07 -23.35 6.63
CA VAL A 315 -10.24 -23.90 5.28
C VAL A 315 -11.60 -23.50 4.70
N GLU A 316 -12.65 -23.63 5.50
CA GLU A 316 -14.00 -23.27 5.10
C GLU A 316 -14.15 -21.75 4.93
N LEU A 317 -13.56 -20.96 5.84
CA LEU A 317 -13.49 -19.52 5.68
C LEU A 317 -12.77 -19.12 4.40
N ALA A 318 -11.63 -19.74 4.06
CA ALA A 318 -10.92 -19.46 2.82
C ALA A 318 -11.71 -19.86 1.55
N GLN A 319 -12.56 -20.87 1.62
CA GLN A 319 -13.46 -21.25 0.51
C GLN A 319 -14.58 -20.24 0.31
N MET A 320 -15.18 -19.75 1.40
CA MET A 320 -16.26 -18.76 1.34
C MET A 320 -15.74 -17.33 1.08
N PHE A 321 -14.53 -17.05 1.57
CA PHE A 321 -13.88 -15.75 1.61
C PHE A 321 -12.41 -15.90 1.19
N PRO A 322 -12.12 -15.94 -0.13
CA PRO A 322 -10.78 -16.21 -0.65
C PRO A 322 -9.68 -15.26 -0.13
N ASP A 323 -10.06 -14.03 0.23
CA ASP A 323 -9.13 -13.03 0.75
C ASP A 323 -8.89 -13.15 2.26
N PHE A 324 -9.54 -14.09 2.96
CA PHE A 324 -9.36 -14.30 4.40
C PHE A 324 -7.91 -14.61 4.78
N GLY A 325 -7.16 -15.27 3.89
CA GLY A 325 -5.73 -15.54 4.07
C GLY A 325 -4.87 -14.27 4.23
N LEU A 326 -5.36 -13.12 3.73
CA LEU A 326 -4.65 -11.84 3.81
C LEU A 326 -4.48 -11.34 5.27
N PHE A 327 -5.41 -11.68 6.18
CA PHE A 327 -5.34 -11.33 7.61
C PHE A 327 -4.04 -11.83 8.23
N TYR A 328 -3.58 -13.01 7.81
CA TYR A 328 -2.38 -13.64 8.32
C TYR A 328 -1.11 -13.17 7.59
N SER A 329 -1.18 -12.86 6.29
CA SER A 329 0.00 -12.50 5.51
C SER A 329 0.54 -11.09 5.78
N ILE A 330 -0.34 -10.16 6.16
CA ILE A 330 0.03 -8.80 6.55
C ILE A 330 0.42 -8.69 8.03
N HIS A 331 0.42 -9.80 8.77
CA HIS A 331 0.53 -9.77 10.22
C HIS A 331 1.90 -9.21 10.68
N PRO A 332 1.92 -8.11 11.45
CA PRO A 332 3.12 -7.37 11.84
C PRO A 332 4.08 -8.13 12.77
N GLY A 333 3.63 -9.18 13.44
CA GLY A 333 4.51 -10.10 14.18
C GLY A 333 5.63 -10.72 13.32
N LYS A 334 5.49 -10.66 11.99
CA LYS A 334 6.48 -11.12 11.01
C LYS A 334 7.31 -10.00 10.38
N MET A 335 7.05 -8.72 10.70
CA MET A 335 7.70 -7.58 10.05
C MET A 335 8.67 -6.84 11.02
N PRO A 336 9.95 -6.63 10.65
CA PRO A 336 10.96 -6.11 11.59
C PRO A 336 10.77 -4.69 12.13
N VAL A 337 9.99 -3.84 11.46
CA VAL A 337 9.67 -2.48 11.97
C VAL A 337 8.88 -2.55 13.29
N TYR A 338 8.01 -3.55 13.45
CA TYR A 338 7.19 -3.73 14.66
C TYR A 338 7.99 -4.30 15.82
N GLN A 339 8.93 -5.21 15.55
CA GLN A 339 9.85 -5.71 16.56
C GLN A 339 10.69 -4.55 17.14
N LYS A 340 11.16 -3.61 16.29
CA LYS A 340 11.91 -2.43 16.74
C LYS A 340 11.08 -1.52 17.64
N ASN A 341 9.84 -1.22 17.27
CA ASN A 341 8.95 -0.35 18.04
C ASN A 341 8.52 -0.98 19.38
N SER A 342 8.21 -2.27 19.39
CA SER A 342 7.94 -3.03 20.63
C SER A 342 9.15 -3.03 21.57
N LEU A 343 10.37 -3.22 21.03
CA LEU A 343 11.60 -3.13 21.83
C LEU A 343 11.82 -1.72 22.40
N LYS A 344 11.52 -0.65 21.65
CA LYS A 344 11.59 0.73 22.14
C LYS A 344 10.65 0.96 23.32
N LYS A 345 9.40 0.49 23.24
CA LYS A 345 8.43 0.56 24.34
C LYS A 345 8.86 -0.26 25.56
N ILE A 346 9.35 -1.49 25.36
CA ILE A 346 9.88 -2.33 26.46
C ILE A 346 11.04 -1.62 27.17
N ARG A 347 11.94 -0.98 26.42
CA ARG A 347 13.06 -0.22 27.00
C ARG A 347 12.57 0.99 27.80
N ALA A 348 11.59 1.73 27.29
CA ALA A 348 10.99 2.87 28.01
C ALA A 348 10.34 2.43 29.32
N LEU A 349 9.61 1.30 29.32
CA LEU A 349 8.99 0.73 30.51
C LEU A 349 9.99 0.18 31.53
N ARG A 350 11.23 -0.13 31.12
CA ARG A 350 12.32 -0.55 32.01
C ARG A 350 13.14 0.62 32.56
N GLY A 351 13.01 1.80 31.96
CA GLY A 351 13.72 3.02 32.32
C GLY A 351 12.87 4.06 33.07
N ALA A 352 11.61 3.74 33.34
CA ALA A 352 10.71 4.44 34.25
C ALA A 352 10.52 3.58 35.51
#